data_AF-A0A378K6V7-F1
#
_entry.id   AF-A0A378K6V7-F1
#
_cell.length_a   1.000
_cell.length_b   1.000
_cell.length_c   1.000
_cell.angle_alpha   90.00
_cell.angle_beta   90.00
_cell.angle_gamma   90.00
#
_symmetry.space_group_name_H-M   'P 1'
#
loop_
_entity.id
_entity.type
_entity.pdbx_description
1 polymer ?
#
loop_
_entity_poly.entity_id
_entity_poly.type
_entity_poly.pdbx_seq_one_letter_code
_entity_poly.pdbx_strand_id
1 'polypeptide(L)' 'MSFTVHDLRRTFATTAESLDLPAYALKRLLNHKMNTDVTAGYIVRDVERLRKPMQRISDFLVRQMLGSVENIVALN' A
#
# COMPACT_ATOMS: atom_id res chain seq x y z
N MET A 1 -9.64 10.71 21.21
CA MET A 1 -9.86 10.05 19.91
C MET A 1 -9.48 8.58 20.07
N SER A 2 -10.37 7.64 19.78
CA SER A 2 -10.11 6.20 19.95
C SER A 2 -9.58 5.60 18.66
N PHE A 3 -8.76 4.56 18.78
CA PHE A 3 -8.37 3.73 17.64
C PHE A 3 -9.58 3.07 17.00
N THR A 4 -9.57 2.99 15.67
CA THR A 4 -10.61 2.38 14.84
C THR A 4 -10.00 1.64 13.65
N VAL A 5 -10.79 0.78 12.99
CA VAL A 5 -10.39 0.14 11.72
C VAL A 5 -10.08 1.14 10.61
N HIS A 6 -10.61 2.36 10.68
CA HIS A 6 -10.30 3.42 9.72
C HIS A 6 -8.85 3.89 9.86
N ASP A 7 -8.26 3.81 11.05
CA ASP A 7 -6.86 4.14 11.27
C ASP A 7 -5.94 3.14 10.55
N LEU A 8 -6.31 1.87 10.46
CA LEU A 8 -5.58 0.89 9.63
C LEU A 8 -5.60 1.27 8.14
N ARG A 9 -6.76 1.72 7.64
CA ARG A 9 -6.87 2.22 6.26
C ARG A 9 -6.02 3.48 6.04
N ARG A 10 -5.97 4.38 7.03
CA ARG A 10 -5.09 5.56 6.99
C ARG A 10 -3.62 5.16 6.98
N THR A 11 -3.21 4.23 7.84
CA THR A 11 -1.86 3.66 7.85
C THR A 11 -1.49 3.05 6.50
N PHE A 12 -2.38 2.26 5.90
CA PHE A 12 -2.16 1.71 4.57
C PHE A 12 -1.93 2.81 3.52
N ALA A 13 -2.74 3.88 3.54
CA ALA A 13 -2.61 4.99 2.62
C ALA A 13 -1.31 5.78 2.83
N THR A 14 -0.93 6.06 4.07
CA THR A 14 0.31 6.78 4.39
C THR A 14 1.55 5.95 4.08
N THR A 15 1.51 4.63 4.31
CA THR A 15 2.59 3.73 3.91
C THR A 15 2.77 3.73 2.40
N ALA A 16 1.69 3.63 1.64
CA ALA A 16 1.75 3.65 0.19
C ALA A 16 2.33 4.98 -0.37
N GLU A 17 1.97 6.10 0.26
CA GLU A 17 2.55 7.40 -0.07
C GLU A 17 4.06 7.39 0.21
N SER A 18 4.50 6.95 1.40
CA SER A 18 5.91 6.94 1.78
C SER A 18 6.80 6.07 0.88
N LEU A 19 6.20 5.11 0.17
CA LEU A 19 6.85 4.25 -0.82
C LEU A 19 6.86 4.84 -2.24
N ASP A 20 6.37 6.07 -2.40
CA ASP A 20 6.21 6.80 -3.67
C ASP A 20 5.44 5.97 -4.70
N LEU A 21 4.29 5.42 -4.28
CA LEU A 21 3.44 4.60 -5.16
C LEU A 21 2.50 5.47 -6.00
N PRO A 22 2.19 5.07 -7.25
CA PRO A 22 1.32 5.84 -8.12
C PRO A 22 -0.06 6.10 -7.48
N ALA A 23 -0.46 7.38 -7.40
CA ALA A 23 -1.68 7.81 -6.72
C ALA A 23 -2.95 7.08 -7.21
N TYR A 24 -3.05 6.77 -8.50
CA TYR A 24 -4.19 6.04 -9.06
C TYR A 24 -4.18 4.54 -8.72
N ALA A 25 -3.01 3.94 -8.55
CA ALA A 25 -2.92 2.58 -8.03
C ALA A 25 -3.38 2.57 -6.57
N LEU A 26 -2.94 3.55 -5.76
CA LEU A 26 -3.39 3.69 -4.37
C LEU A 26 -4.90 3.93 -4.25
N LYS A 27 -5.47 4.86 -5.03
CA LYS A 27 -6.93 5.09 -5.07
C LYS A 27 -7.70 3.80 -5.36
N ARG A 28 -7.20 2.97 -6.28
CA ARG A 28 -7.80 1.66 -6.61
C ARG A 28 -7.67 0.64 -5.49
N LEU A 29 -6.48 0.50 -4.89
CA LEU A 29 -6.25 -0.40 -3.75
C LEU A 29 -7.15 -0.03 -2.55
N LEU A 30 -7.44 1.26 -2.38
CA LEU A 30 -8.36 1.77 -1.37
C LEU A 30 -9.84 1.63 -1.77
N ASN A 31 -10.17 1.14 -2.97
CA ASN A 31 -11.52 1.11 -3.51
C ASN A 31 -12.20 2.50 -3.51
N HIS A 32 -11.45 3.57 -3.81
CA HIS A 32 -12.01 4.91 -3.90
C HIS A 32 -12.93 5.05 -5.11
N LYS A 33 -14.08 5.70 -4.90
CA LYS A 33 -14.96 6.16 -5.97
C LYS A 33 -14.24 7.25 -6.76
N MET A 34 -14.17 7.08 -8.09
CA MET A 34 -13.47 8.00 -9.00
C MET A 34 -14.41 8.56 -10.08
N ASN A 35 -15.73 8.56 -9.84
CA ASN A 35 -16.74 8.86 -10.88
C ASN A 35 -16.66 10.29 -11.43
N THR A 36 -16.04 11.23 -10.71
CA THR A 36 -15.85 12.62 -11.14
C THR A 36 -14.42 12.90 -11.63
N ASP A 37 -13.55 11.88 -11.66
CA ASP A 37 -12.15 11.99 -12.06
C ASP A 37 -12.02 11.59 -13.54
N VAL A 38 -12.14 12.57 -14.42
CA VAL A 38 -12.04 12.36 -15.88
C VAL A 38 -10.69 11.73 -16.27
N THR A 39 -9.63 12.04 -15.52
CA THR A 39 -8.28 11.52 -15.74
C THR A 39 -8.19 10.04 -15.42
N ALA A 40 -8.92 9.57 -14.40
CA ALA A 40 -9.02 8.14 -14.06
C ALA A 40 -9.62 7.29 -15.20
N GLY A 41 -10.33 7.91 -16.16
CA GLY A 41 -10.84 7.26 -17.37
C GLY A 41 -9.74 6.79 -18.33
N TYR A 42 -8.63 7.53 -18.42
CA TYR A 42 -7.51 7.20 -19.32
C TYR A 42 -6.52 6.19 -18.72
N ILE A 43 -6.62 5.91 -17.42
CA ILE A 43 -5.70 5.04 -16.73
C ILE A 43 -6.17 3.60 -16.87
N VAL A 44 -5.39 2.83 -17.63
CA VAL A 44 -5.60 1.40 -17.88
C VAL A 44 -5.87 0.66 -16.58
N ARG A 45 -7.04 0.01 -16.51
CA ARG A 45 -7.60 -0.66 -15.33
C ARG A 45 -7.08 -2.09 -15.18
N ASP A 46 -5.81 -2.29 -15.45
CA ASP A 46 -5.22 -3.61 -15.40
C ASP A 46 -4.89 -3.98 -13.93
N VAL A 47 -5.47 -5.08 -13.47
CA VAL A 47 -5.25 -5.63 -12.12
C VAL A 47 -3.78 -6.00 -11.92
N GLU A 48 -3.07 -6.39 -12.98
CA GLU A 48 -1.64 -6.71 -12.91
C GLU A 48 -0.80 -5.53 -12.42
N ARG A 49 -1.20 -4.30 -12.78
CA ARG A 49 -0.52 -3.08 -12.32
C ARG A 49 -0.69 -2.82 -10.82
N LEU A 50 -1.66 -3.46 -10.17
CA LEU A 50 -1.89 -3.33 -8.73
C LEU A 50 -1.07 -4.32 -7.90
N ARG A 51 -0.58 -5.41 -8.50
CA ARG A 51 0.18 -6.46 -7.80
C ARG A 51 1.46 -5.91 -7.18
N LYS A 52 2.29 -5.22 -7.96
CA LYS A 52 3.56 -4.66 -7.47
C LYS A 52 3.36 -3.61 -6.36
N PRO A 53 2.46 -2.62 -6.51
CA PRO A 53 2.11 -1.71 -5.41
C PRO A 53 1.62 -2.42 -4.14
N MET A 54 0.70 -3.39 -4.28
CA MET A 54 0.20 -4.14 -3.13
C MET A 54 1.33 -4.88 -2.41
N GLN A 55 2.16 -5.62 -3.17
CA GLN A 55 3.28 -6.37 -2.60
C GLN A 55 4.25 -5.45 -1.85
N ARG A 56 4.60 -4.29 -2.41
CA ARG A 56 5.49 -3.32 -1.74
C ARG A 56 4.93 -2.82 -0.40
N ILE A 57 3.62 -2.56 -0.33
CA ILE A 57 2.98 -2.15 0.93
C ILE A 57 2.99 -3.30 1.93
N SER A 58 2.61 -4.51 1.50
CA SER A 58 2.62 -5.71 2.33
C SER A 58 4.02 -5.99 2.89
N ASP A 59 5.05 -6.00 2.05
CA ASP A 59 6.43 -6.25 2.44
C ASP A 59 6.91 -5.22 3.46
N PHE A 60 6.60 -3.94 3.26
CA PHE A 60 6.94 -2.88 4.20
C PHE A 60 6.28 -3.12 5.56
N LEU A 61 4.95 -3.34 5.58
CA LEU A 61 4.22 -3.55 6.82
C LEU A 61 4.71 -4.79 7.58
N VAL A 62 4.94 -5.89 6.86
CA VAL A 62 5.47 -7.13 7.44
C VAL A 62 6.85 -6.89 8.07
N ARG A 63 7.76 -6.19 7.39
CA ARG A 63 9.08 -5.85 7.94
C ARG A 63 8.97 -5.01 9.22
N GLN A 64 8.08 -4.02 9.24
CA GLN A 64 7.87 -3.18 10.43
C GLN A 64 7.25 -3.98 11.60
N MET A 65 6.40 -4.97 11.33
CA MET A 65 5.74 -5.80 12.35
C MET A 65 6.67 -6.88 12.91
N LEU A 66 7.52 -7.47 12.08
CA LEU A 66 8.46 -8.52 12.48
C LEU A 66 9.69 -7.96 13.21
N GLY A 67 9.92 -6.64 13.13
CA GLY A 67 11.15 -6.01 13.62
C GLY A 67 12.34 -6.35 12.72
N SER A 68 13.40 -5.53 12.77
CA SER A 68 14.68 -5.88 12.14
C SER A 68 15.16 -7.21 12.72
N VAL A 69 15.12 -8.29 11.93
CA VAL A 69 15.86 -9.51 12.25
C VAL A 69 17.34 -9.21 11.98
N GLU A 70 17.93 -8.34 12.78
CA GLU A 70 19.37 -8.28 12.97
C GLU A 70 19.70 -9.34 14.02
N ASN A 71 20.63 -10.25 13.68
CA ASN A 71 21.10 -11.42 14.43
C ASN A 71 20.31 -12.72 14.29
N ILE A 72 20.39 -13.34 13.10
CA ILE A 72 20.81 -14.75 13.09
C ILE A 72 22.03 -14.82 12.19
N VAL A 73 23.20 -14.83 12.83
CA VAL A 73 24.43 -15.34 12.21
C VAL A 73 24.05 -16.66 11.56
N ALA A 74 24.17 -16.75 10.24
CA ALA A 74 24.11 -18.02 9.54
C ALA A 74 25.21 -18.90 10.14
N LEU A 75 24.83 -19.79 11.05
CA LEU A 75 25.70 -20.85 11.52
C LEU A 75 25.63 -21.97 10.47
N ASN A 76 26.78 -22.11 9.80
CA ASN A 76 27.20 -23.12 8.84
C ASN A 76 26.88 -22.84 7.37
#